data_AF-A0A317Z5X6-F1
#
_entry.id   AF-A0A317Z5X6-F1
#
_cell.length_a   1.000
_cell.length_b   1.000
_cell.length_c   1.000
_cell.angle_alpha   90.00
_cell.angle_beta   90.00
_cell.angle_gamma   90.00
#
_symmetry.space_group_name_H-M   'P 1'
#
loop_
_entity.id
_entity.type
_entity.pdbx_description
1 polymer ?
#
loop_
_entity_poly.entity_id
_entity_poly.type
_entity_poly.pdbx_seq_one_letter_code
_entity_poly.pdbx_strand_id
1 'polypeptide(L)'
;MKKFWKWSIGIVILLIVVWVTYIAIYRNTSIANNSKHAKYIDSATPTLFLHGYGGTVNSEKFLVKEAENQGVTQDVITAHVNEAGEVKLKGHLD
;
A
#
# COMPACT_ATOMS: atom_id res chain seq x y z
N MET A 1 -12.93 -49.79 26.68
CA MET A 1 -13.32 -49.20 25.37
C MET A 1 -13.73 -47.72 25.44
N LYS A 2 -14.37 -47.22 26.52
CA LYS A 2 -14.81 -45.81 26.64
C LYS A 2 -13.68 -44.77 26.85
N LYS A 3 -12.48 -45.21 27.30
CA LYS A 3 -11.33 -44.32 27.55
C LYS A 3 -10.71 -43.81 26.24
N PHE A 4 -10.52 -44.67 25.24
CA PHE A 4 -9.97 -44.29 23.93
C PHE A 4 -10.89 -43.35 23.15
N TRP A 5 -12.21 -43.45 23.36
CA TRP A 5 -13.18 -42.56 22.72
C TRP A 5 -13.03 -41.09 23.16
N LYS A 6 -12.71 -40.84 24.43
CA LYS A 6 -12.42 -39.48 24.94
C LYS A 6 -11.15 -38.88 24.33
N TRP A 7 -10.14 -39.71 24.08
CA TRP A 7 -8.88 -39.29 23.44
C TRP A 7 -9.08 -39.01 21.95
N SER A 8 -9.86 -39.85 21.25
CA SER A 8 -10.24 -39.60 19.86
C SER A 8 -11.04 -38.31 19.70
N ILE A 9 -11.97 -38.03 20.62
CA ILE A 9 -12.72 -36.76 20.63
C ILE A 9 -11.79 -35.56 20.83
N GLY A 10 -10.82 -35.66 21.75
CA GLY A 10 -9.82 -34.61 21.96
C GLY A 10 -9.01 -34.31 20.71
N ILE A 11 -8.57 -35.35 19.98
CA ILE A 11 -7.80 -35.21 18.74
C ILE A 11 -8.64 -34.54 17.64
N VAL A 12 -9.91 -34.94 17.50
CA VAL A 12 -10.81 -34.36 16.50
C VAL A 12 -11.05 -32.87 16.77
N ILE A 13 -11.25 -32.47 18.03
CA ILE A 13 -11.41 -31.06 18.41
C ILE A 13 -10.14 -30.26 18.07
N LEU A 14 -8.96 -30.81 18.34
CA LEU A 14 -7.68 -30.15 18.06
C LEU A 14 -7.49 -29.92 16.55
N LEU A 15 -7.83 -30.91 15.72
CA LEU A 15 -7.78 -30.79 14.26
C LEU A 15 -8.76 -29.73 13.72
N ILE A 16 -9.96 -29.64 14.30
CA ILE A 16 -10.94 -28.60 13.93
C ILE A 16 -10.41 -27.20 14.26
N VAL A 17 -9.81 -27.02 15.44
CA VAL A 17 -9.23 -25.72 15.84
C VAL A 17 -8.12 -25.30 14.89
N VAL A 18 -7.21 -26.21 14.52
CA VAL A 18 -6.12 -25.94 13.56
C VAL A 18 -6.67 -25.59 12.17
N TRP A 19 -7.72 -26.27 11.74
CA TRP A 19 -8.34 -26.02 10.44
C TRP A 19 -9.05 -24.65 10.39
N VAL A 20 -9.75 -24.28 11.46
CA VAL A 20 -10.41 -22.96 11.58
C VAL A 20 -9.38 -21.83 11.64
N THR A 21 -8.28 -21.98 12.38
CA THR A 21 -7.24 -20.95 12.43
C THR A 21 -6.52 -20.79 11.09
N TYR A 22 -6.26 -21.89 10.38
CA TYR A 22 -5.71 -21.85 9.02
C TYR A 22 -6.61 -21.06 8.07
N ILE A 23 -7.92 -21.33 8.06
CA ILE A 23 -8.89 -20.59 7.23
C ILE A 23 -8.95 -19.11 7.60
N ALA A 24 -8.94 -18.77 8.89
CA ALA A 24 -8.98 -17.39 9.35
C ALA A 24 -7.78 -16.58 8.85
N ILE A 25 -6.58 -17.17 8.90
CA ILE A 25 -5.35 -16.55 8.39
C ILE A 25 -5.43 -16.35 6.88
N TYR A 26 -5.85 -17.37 6.12
CA TYR A 26 -5.96 -17.28 4.66
C TYR A 26 -6.99 -16.26 4.19
N ARG A 27 -8.13 -16.12 4.90
CA ARG A 27 -9.14 -15.10 4.58
C ARG A 27 -8.68 -13.68 4.89
N ASN A 28 -7.88 -13.50 5.94
CA ASN A 28 -7.39 -12.17 6.31
C ASN A 28 -6.39 -11.60 5.28
N THR A 29 -5.66 -12.47 4.57
CA THR A 29 -4.77 -12.06 3.47
C THR A 29 -5.56 -11.50 2.27
N SER A 30 -6.79 -11.95 2.03
CA SER A 30 -7.63 -11.47 0.94
C SER A 30 -8.19 -10.05 1.17
N ILE A 31 -8.38 -9.64 2.43
CA ILE A 31 -8.95 -8.33 2.76
C ILE A 31 -7.88 -7.23 2.68
N ALA A 32 -6.63 -7.54 3.03
CA ALA A 32 -5.50 -6.61 2.86
C ALA A 32 -5.17 -6.30 1.39
N ASN A 33 -5.55 -7.20 0.47
CA ASN A 33 -5.28 -7.08 -0.96
C ASN A 33 -6.45 -6.50 -1.78
N ASN A 34 -7.56 -6.14 -1.13
CA ASN A 34 -8.59 -5.31 -1.76
C ASN A 34 -8.22 -3.83 -1.59
N SER A 35 -7.03 -3.46 -2.06
CA SER A 35 -6.76 -2.10 -2.45
C SER A 35 -7.79 -1.75 -3.52
N LYS A 36 -8.82 -1.01 -3.11
CA LYS A 36 -9.66 -0.24 -4.04
C LYS A 36 -8.73 0.76 -4.70
N HIS A 37 -7.91 0.29 -5.63
CA HIS A 37 -7.08 1.13 -6.46
C HIS A 37 -8.06 2.10 -7.13
N ALA A 38 -7.92 3.38 -6.80
CA ALA A 38 -8.64 4.41 -7.51
C ALA A 38 -8.33 4.17 -8.99
N LYS A 39 -9.38 3.96 -9.80
CA LYS A 39 -9.23 3.74 -11.23
C LYS A 39 -8.40 4.91 -11.77
N TYR A 40 -7.27 4.62 -12.42
CA TYR A 40 -6.45 5.63 -13.07
C TYR A 40 -7.35 6.51 -13.95
N ILE A 41 -7.30 7.82 -13.70
CA ILE A 41 -8.02 8.83 -14.47
C ILE A 41 -6.97 9.48 -15.37
N ASP A 42 -7.03 9.14 -16.65
CA ASP A 42 -6.26 9.82 -17.69
C ASP A 42 -6.78 11.26 -17.80
N SER A 43 -6.04 12.20 -17.20
CA SER A 43 -6.41 13.59 -17.06
C SER A 43 -5.15 14.44 -17.17
N ALA A 44 -5.21 15.50 -17.96
CA ALA A 44 -4.14 16.48 -18.07
C ALA A 44 -3.98 17.36 -16.81
N THR A 45 -4.80 17.17 -15.78
CA THR A 45 -4.71 17.92 -14.52
C THR A 45 -3.60 17.34 -13.65
N PRO A 46 -2.52 18.11 -13.36
CA PRO A 46 -1.43 17.62 -12.53
C PRO A 46 -1.80 17.55 -11.05
N THR A 47 -1.19 16.63 -10.32
CA THR A 47 -1.19 16.62 -8.86
C THR A 47 0.08 17.29 -8.34
N LEU A 48 -0.06 18.27 -7.44
CA LEU A 48 1.07 18.99 -6.87
C LEU A 48 1.34 18.53 -5.44
N PHE A 49 2.56 18.07 -5.18
CA PHE A 49 3.07 17.81 -3.84
C PHE A 49 3.90 19.01 -3.38
N LEU A 50 3.49 19.65 -2.27
CA LEU A 50 4.10 20.87 -1.76
C LEU A 50 4.48 20.67 -0.29
N HIS A 51 5.74 20.92 0.05
CA HIS A 51 6.20 20.90 1.43
C HIS A 51 5.93 22.24 2.13
N GLY A 52 5.74 22.19 3.45
CA GLY A 52 5.63 23.39 4.29
C GLY A 52 6.99 23.99 4.67
N TYR A 53 6.96 24.96 5.59
CA TYR A 53 8.16 25.54 6.19
C TYR A 53 9.02 24.47 6.89
N GLY A 54 10.32 24.44 6.59
CA GLY A 54 11.25 23.42 7.11
C GLY A 54 11.12 22.04 6.46
N GLY A 55 10.16 21.84 5.56
CA GLY A 55 10.07 20.66 4.72
C GLY A 55 11.09 20.66 3.59
N THR A 56 11.35 19.49 3.02
CA THR A 56 12.26 19.31 1.88
C THR A 56 11.67 18.28 0.93
N VAL A 57 12.17 18.17 -0.29
CA VAL A 57 11.76 17.15 -1.28
C VAL A 57 11.71 15.69 -0.75
N ASN A 58 12.45 15.40 0.32
CA ASN A 58 12.43 14.08 0.95
C ASN A 58 11.10 13.78 1.67
N SER A 59 10.37 14.82 2.09
CA SER A 59 9.07 14.72 2.74
C SER A 59 7.98 14.20 1.78
N GLU A 60 8.12 14.49 0.48
CA GLU A 60 7.15 14.08 -0.55
C GLU A 60 7.51 12.76 -1.21
N LYS A 61 8.77 12.32 -1.10
CA LYS A 61 9.33 11.18 -1.86
C LYS A 61 8.50 9.90 -1.73
N PHE A 62 7.98 9.61 -0.54
CA PHE A 62 7.14 8.43 -0.32
C PHE A 62 5.80 8.53 -1.08
N LEU A 63 5.15 9.69 -1.02
CA LEU A 63 3.86 9.92 -1.68
C LEU A 63 4.00 9.87 -3.20
N VAL A 64 5.03 10.51 -3.75
CA VAL A 64 5.35 10.47 -5.18
C VAL A 64 5.59 9.04 -5.62
N LYS A 65 6.42 8.28 -4.89
CA LYS A 65 6.72 6.89 -5.23
C LYS A 65 5.48 6.01 -5.20
N GLU A 66 4.55 6.22 -4.27
CA GLU A 66 3.30 5.46 -4.29
C GLU A 66 2.33 5.88 -5.38
N ALA A 67 2.34 7.14 -5.79
CA ALA A 67 1.59 7.56 -6.98
C ALA A 67 2.12 6.85 -8.23
N GLU A 68 3.44 6.70 -8.36
CA GLU A 68 4.07 5.91 -9.44
C GLU A 68 3.71 4.42 -9.34
N ASN A 69 3.93 3.79 -8.18
CA ASN A 69 3.67 2.36 -7.97
C ASN A 69 2.19 1.98 -8.21
N GLN A 70 1.26 2.86 -7.86
CA GLN A 70 -0.17 2.65 -8.07
C GLN A 70 -0.62 3.01 -9.49
N GLY A 71 0.29 3.45 -10.36
CA GLY A 71 0.00 3.84 -11.74
C GLY A 71 -0.89 5.08 -11.84
N VAL A 72 -0.88 5.95 -10.83
CA VAL A 72 -1.62 7.24 -10.86
C VAL A 72 -0.94 8.24 -11.79
N THR A 73 0.39 8.16 -11.91
CA THR A 73 1.19 8.87 -12.90
C THR A 73 2.42 8.03 -13.23
N GLN A 74 2.98 8.20 -14.43
CA GLN A 74 4.30 7.67 -14.79
C GLN A 74 5.32 8.80 -14.96
N ASP A 75 4.85 10.04 -15.07
CA ASP A 75 5.67 11.22 -15.27
C ASP A 75 5.73 12.03 -13.99
N VAL A 76 6.95 12.40 -13.60
CA VAL A 76 7.21 13.21 -12.42
C VAL A 76 8.18 14.33 -12.78
N ILE A 77 7.74 15.57 -12.53
CA ILE A 77 8.59 16.76 -12.58
C ILE A 77 8.82 17.26 -11.15
N THR A 78 10.08 17.44 -10.79
CA THR A 78 10.49 18.08 -9.53
C THR A 78 10.90 19.52 -9.78
N ALA A 79 10.27 20.46 -9.10
CA ALA A 79 10.67 21.87 -9.10
C ALA A 79 11.62 22.15 -7.93
N HIS A 80 12.86 22.54 -8.24
CA HIS A 80 13.82 23.03 -7.26
C HIS A 80 13.81 24.55 -7.24
N VAL A 81 13.43 25.14 -6.12
CA VAL A 81 13.40 26.60 -5.93
C VAL A 81 14.57 27.01 -5.06
N ASN A 82 15.38 27.97 -5.50
CA ASN A 82 16.49 28.50 -4.70
C ASN A 82 16.05 29.67 -3.80
N GLU A 83 16.96 30.17 -2.98
CA GLU A 83 16.71 31.28 -2.04
C GLU A 83 16.30 32.59 -2.74
N ALA A 84 16.69 32.78 -4.01
CA ALA A 84 16.29 33.91 -4.84
C ALA A 84 14.92 33.70 -5.52
N GLY A 85 14.27 32.54 -5.32
CA GLY A 85 12.99 32.19 -5.94
C GLY A 85 13.10 31.66 -7.37
N GLU A 86 14.32 31.43 -7.88
CA GLU A 86 14.51 30.85 -9.21
C GLU A 86 14.17 29.36 -9.21
N VAL A 87 13.46 28.93 -10.25
CA VAL A 87 12.96 27.55 -10.37
C VAL A 87 13.79 26.79 -11.40
N LYS A 88 14.24 25.58 -11.03
CA LYS A 88 14.82 24.58 -11.92
C LYS A 88 13.96 23.34 -11.94
N LEU A 89 13.47 22.96 -13.11
CA LEU A 89 12.66 21.76 -13.29
C LEU A 89 13.55 20.56 -13.64
N LYS A 90 13.29 19.42 -13.01
CA LYS A 90 13.95 18.14 -13.30
C LYS A 90 12.88 17.08 -13.58
N GLY A 91 12.99 16.41 -14.72
CA GLY A 91 12.00 15.43 -15.20
C GLY A 91 11.50 15.81 -16.59
N HIS A 92 10.60 14.99 -17.14
CA HIS A 92 9.94 15.22 -18.43
C HIS A 92 8.50 14.67 -18.37
N LEU A 93 7.66 15.08 -19.31
CA LEU A 93 6.34 14.52 -19.57
C LEU A 93 6.40 13.94 -20.98
N ASP A 94 6.13 12.65 -21.13
CA ASP A 94 6.12 11.97 -22.43
C ASP A 94 4.77 12.10 -23.16
#